data_AF-A0A7S7EX22-F1
#
_entry.id   AF-A0A7S7EX22-F1
#
_cell.length_a   1.000
_cell.length_b   1.000
_cell.length_c   1.000
_cell.angle_alpha   90.00
_cell.angle_beta   90.00
_cell.angle_gamma   90.00
#
_symmetry.space_group_name_H-M   'P 1'
#
loop_
_entity.id
_entity.type
_entity.pdbx_description
1 polymer ?
#
loop_
_entity_poly.entity_id
_entity_poly.type
_entity_poly.pdbx_seq_one_letter_code
_entity_poly.pdbx_strand_id
1 'polypeptide(L)'
;MDHEKKIKMLQMIYAGALADSVLRLDREGILSKVTADKKQEQLAGGKLRADQLGIQRPIQVFSILPEIFGCANWSTEENNEGFVATATNCMLCGLSKKLGTGSPCNIHCLDAMEGLIRGWMKVLNTM
;
A
#
# COMPACT_ATOMS: atom_id res chain seq x y z
N MET A 1 -20.92 -17.22 -9.97
CA MET A 1 -19.63 -16.54 -10.21
C MET A 1 -18.54 -17.33 -9.49
N ASP A 2 -17.45 -17.67 -10.18
CA ASP A 2 -16.31 -18.40 -9.56
C ASP A 2 -15.57 -17.53 -8.52
N HIS A 3 -14.69 -18.17 -7.74
CA HIS A 3 -13.97 -17.52 -6.65
C HIS A 3 -13.03 -16.41 -7.13
N GLU A 4 -12.34 -16.61 -8.26
CA GLU A 4 -11.44 -15.60 -8.82
C GLU A 4 -12.19 -14.33 -9.22
N LYS A 5 -13.34 -14.46 -9.88
CA LYS A 5 -14.19 -13.32 -10.23
C LYS A 5 -14.72 -12.61 -8.98
N LYS A 6 -15.06 -13.36 -7.92
CA LYS A 6 -15.49 -12.76 -6.64
C LYS A 6 -14.37 -11.95 -6.01
N ILE A 7 -13.15 -12.48 -5.98
CA ILE A 7 -11.98 -11.80 -5.42
C ILE A 7 -11.67 -10.52 -6.21
N LYS A 8 -11.60 -10.60 -7.54
CA LYS A 8 -11.37 -9.42 -8.39
C LYS A 8 -12.44 -8.34 -8.19
N MET A 9 -13.70 -8.74 -8.03
CA MET A 9 -14.79 -7.81 -7.71
C MET A 9 -14.59 -7.13 -6.36
N LEU A 10 -14.19 -7.88 -5.33
CA LEU A 10 -13.89 -7.33 -4.00
C LEU A 10 -12.69 -6.37 -4.04
N GLN A 11 -11.61 -6.72 -4.74
CA GLN A 11 -10.43 -5.87 -4.91
C GLN A 11 -10.79 -4.54 -5.60
N MET A 12 -11.60 -4.59 -6.66
CA MET A 12 -12.10 -3.39 -7.35
C MET A 12 -12.98 -2.52 -6.45
N ILE A 13 -13.92 -3.12 -5.70
CA ILE A 13 -14.79 -2.39 -4.77
C ILE A 13 -13.96 -1.77 -3.64
N TYR A 14 -13.02 -2.51 -3.09
CA TYR A 14 -12.10 -2.03 -2.05
C TYR A 14 -11.29 -0.83 -2.55
N ALA A 15 -10.65 -0.93 -3.71
CA ALA A 15 -9.92 0.18 -4.31
C ALA A 15 -10.84 1.39 -4.60
N GLY A 16 -12.09 1.15 -5.03
CA GLY A 16 -13.09 2.19 -5.21
C GLY A 16 -13.43 2.94 -3.92
N ALA A 17 -13.60 2.21 -2.80
CA ALA A 17 -13.86 2.80 -1.49
C ALA A 17 -12.67 3.64 -1.00
N LEU A 18 -11.43 3.17 -1.22
CA LEU A 18 -10.24 3.95 -0.92
C LEU A 18 -10.16 5.22 -1.77
N ALA A 19 -10.47 5.14 -3.06
CA ALA A 19 -10.48 6.31 -3.94
C ALA A 19 -11.56 7.33 -3.54
N ASP A 20 -12.77 6.89 -3.19
CA ASP A 20 -13.81 7.78 -2.65
C ASP A 20 -13.36 8.44 -1.35
N SER A 21 -12.70 7.71 -0.43
CA SER A 21 -12.18 8.33 0.79
C SER A 21 -11.19 9.47 0.49
N VAL A 22 -10.33 9.30 -0.52
CA VAL A 22 -9.40 10.36 -0.94
C VAL A 22 -10.17 11.53 -1.53
N LEU A 23 -11.17 11.28 -2.39
CA LEU A 23 -12.05 12.33 -2.92
C LEU A 23 -12.67 13.18 -1.82
N ARG A 24 -13.21 12.54 -0.77
CA ARG A 24 -13.86 13.23 0.34
C ARG A 24 -12.85 14.07 1.12
N LEU A 25 -11.74 13.48 1.54
CA LEU A 25 -10.70 14.18 2.30
C LEU A 25 -10.10 15.35 1.52
N ASP A 26 -9.95 15.20 0.21
CA ASP A 26 -9.42 16.22 -0.68
C ASP A 26 -10.40 17.39 -0.85
N ARG A 27 -11.70 17.10 -1.05
CA ARG A 27 -12.76 18.11 -1.12
C ARG A 27 -12.91 18.92 0.16
N GLU A 28 -12.70 18.28 1.31
CA GLU A 28 -12.71 18.94 2.62
C GLU A 28 -11.37 19.66 2.93
N GLY A 29 -10.37 19.57 2.06
CA GLY A 29 -9.07 20.23 2.22
C GLY A 29 -8.18 19.64 3.34
N ILE A 30 -8.52 18.46 3.87
CA ILE A 30 -7.82 17.83 5.00
C ILE A 30 -6.94 16.64 4.60
N LEU A 31 -6.91 16.27 3.31
CA LEU A 31 -6.15 15.11 2.82
C LEU A 31 -4.69 15.12 3.27
N SER A 32 -4.00 16.26 3.17
CA SER A 32 -2.59 16.38 3.54
C SER A 32 -2.37 16.08 5.03
N LYS A 33 -3.19 16.68 5.90
CA LYS A 33 -3.13 16.46 7.35
C LYS A 33 -3.36 14.99 7.70
N VAL A 34 -4.45 14.40 7.18
CA VAL A 34 -4.80 13.01 7.46
C VAL A 34 -3.75 12.04 6.92
N THR A 35 -3.13 12.35 5.78
CA THR A 35 -2.02 11.56 5.24
C THR A 35 -0.81 11.58 6.19
N ALA A 36 -0.47 12.75 6.73
CA ALA A 36 0.64 12.88 7.68
C ALA A 36 0.36 12.14 9.00
N ASP A 37 -0.85 12.26 9.54
CA ASP A 37 -1.27 11.55 10.76
C ASP A 37 -1.19 10.04 10.55
N LYS A 38 -1.76 9.54 9.44
CA LYS A 38 -1.78 8.12 9.10
C LYS A 38 -0.38 7.55 8.85
N LYS A 39 0.56 8.34 8.29
CA LYS A 39 1.96 7.91 8.14
C LYS A 39 2.57 7.50 9.48
N GLN A 40 2.30 8.26 10.56
CA GLN A 40 2.83 7.92 11.89
C GLN A 40 2.24 6.60 12.41
N GLU A 41 0.94 6.39 12.21
CA GLU A 41 0.26 5.14 12.58
C GLU A 41 0.84 3.93 11.84
N GLN A 42 1.06 4.06 10.53
CA GLN A 42 1.62 2.99 9.69
C GLN A 42 3.05 2.63 10.10
N LEU A 43 3.87 3.64 10.41
CA LEU A 43 5.24 3.43 10.88
C LEU A 43 5.29 2.78 12.27
N ALA A 44 4.34 3.12 13.16
CA ALA A 44 4.25 2.55 14.50
C ALA A 44 3.78 1.09 14.48
N GLY A 45 2.78 0.77 13.66
CA GLY A 45 2.17 -0.58 13.57
C GLY A 45 2.86 -1.54 12.59
N GLY A 46 3.88 -1.09 11.86
CA GLY A 46 4.48 -1.79 10.73
C GLY A 46 4.96 -3.22 11.04
N LYS A 47 5.64 -3.43 12.18
CA LYS A 47 6.14 -4.77 12.55
C LYS A 47 5.00 -5.78 12.76
N LEU A 48 4.01 -5.41 13.59
CA LEU A 48 2.86 -6.27 13.87
C LEU A 48 2.12 -6.64 12.58
N ARG A 49 1.98 -5.68 11.66
CA ARG A 49 1.34 -5.94 10.37
C ARG A 49 2.19 -6.82 9.45
N ALA A 50 3.51 -6.64 9.45
CA ALA A 50 4.43 -7.52 8.71
C ALA A 50 4.32 -8.97 9.19
N ASP A 51 4.27 -9.19 10.51
CA ASP A 51 4.08 -10.51 11.11
C ASP A 51 2.71 -11.11 10.69
N GLN A 52 1.62 -10.32 10.74
CA GLN A 52 0.28 -10.75 10.32
C GLN A 52 0.21 -11.17 8.85
N LEU A 53 0.99 -10.52 7.98
CA LEU A 53 1.03 -10.78 6.55
C LEU A 53 2.07 -11.85 6.16
N GLY A 54 2.81 -12.39 7.13
CA GLY A 54 3.87 -13.36 6.85
C GLY A 54 5.07 -12.77 6.09
N ILE A 55 5.30 -11.46 6.20
CA ILE A 55 6.45 -10.79 5.55
C ILE A 55 7.71 -11.09 6.36
N GLN A 56 8.60 -11.86 5.74
CA GLN A 56 9.88 -12.30 6.30
C GLN A 56 11.08 -11.55 5.70
N ARG A 57 10.90 -10.80 4.61
CA ARG A 57 11.92 -9.95 4.00
C ARG A 57 11.28 -8.67 3.44
N PRO A 58 11.94 -7.50 3.51
CA PRO A 58 11.39 -6.24 3.02
C PRO A 58 10.86 -6.30 1.58
N ILE A 59 11.56 -6.99 0.67
CA ILE A 59 11.18 -7.12 -0.73
C ILE A 59 9.85 -7.85 -0.94
N GLN A 60 9.43 -8.72 -0.01
CA GLN A 60 8.17 -9.47 -0.13
C GLN A 60 6.92 -8.59 -0.03
N VAL A 61 7.04 -7.36 0.49
CA VAL A 61 5.96 -6.38 0.48
C VAL A 61 5.41 -6.16 -0.94
N PHE A 62 6.28 -6.24 -1.94
CA PHE A 62 5.96 -5.99 -3.35
C PHE A 62 5.36 -7.21 -4.06
N SER A 63 5.39 -8.41 -3.47
CA SER A 63 4.71 -9.59 -4.01
C SER A 63 3.43 -9.93 -3.23
N ILE A 64 3.47 -9.87 -1.89
CA ILE A 64 2.35 -10.22 -1.03
C ILE A 64 1.18 -9.23 -1.15
N LEU A 65 1.46 -7.92 -1.18
CA LEU A 65 0.37 -6.94 -1.25
C LEU A 65 -0.38 -6.99 -2.60
N PRO A 66 0.28 -7.10 -3.77
CA PRO A 66 -0.43 -7.30 -5.03
C PRO A 66 -1.23 -8.60 -5.09
N GLU A 67 -0.74 -9.69 -4.50
CA GLU A 67 -1.47 -10.95 -4.44
C GLU A 67 -2.81 -10.79 -3.70
N ILE A 68 -2.79 -10.11 -2.55
CA ILE A 68 -3.98 -9.89 -1.71
C ILE A 68 -4.90 -8.83 -2.31
N PHE A 69 -4.35 -7.68 -2.68
CA PHE A 69 -5.15 -6.49 -3.00
C PHE A 69 -5.34 -6.24 -4.50
N GLY A 70 -4.65 -6.99 -5.37
CA GLY A 70 -4.72 -6.78 -6.83
C GLY A 70 -4.28 -5.37 -7.23
N CYS A 71 -3.35 -4.77 -6.49
CA CYS A 71 -3.13 -3.32 -6.52
C CYS A 71 -2.25 -2.85 -7.70
N ALA A 72 -0.94 -3.02 -7.61
CA ALA A 72 0.04 -2.51 -8.56
C ALA A 72 0.90 -3.65 -9.12
N ASN A 73 1.35 -3.51 -10.37
CA ASN A 73 2.18 -4.50 -11.05
C ASN A 73 3.68 -4.30 -10.74
N TRP A 74 4.05 -4.42 -9.47
CA TRP A 74 5.42 -4.23 -9.04
C TRP A 74 6.37 -5.22 -9.76
N SER A 75 7.50 -4.68 -10.21
CA SER A 75 8.71 -5.40 -10.60
C SER A 75 9.81 -5.04 -9.61
N THR A 76 10.55 -6.03 -9.12
CA THR A 76 11.60 -5.83 -8.12
C THR A 76 12.94 -6.34 -8.59
N GLU A 77 13.99 -5.57 -8.35
CA GLU A 77 15.37 -5.91 -8.68
C GLU A 77 16.24 -5.76 -7.43
N GLU A 78 16.90 -6.84 -7.00
CA GLU A 78 17.89 -6.79 -5.91
C GLU A 78 19.25 -6.31 -6.45
N ASN A 79 19.96 -5.53 -5.64
CA ASN A 79 21.31 -5.07 -5.92
C ASN A 79 22.16 -5.05 -4.62
N ASN A 80 23.43 -4.67 -4.73
CA ASN A 80 24.35 -4.66 -3.59
C ASN A 80 23.96 -3.67 -2.48
N GLU A 81 23.07 -2.72 -2.75
CA GLU A 81 22.62 -1.68 -1.82
C GLU A 81 21.21 -1.94 -1.26
N GLY A 82 20.54 -3.01 -1.69
CA GLY A 82 19.18 -3.34 -1.31
C GLY A 82 18.35 -3.83 -2.50
N PHE A 83 17.22 -3.17 -2.76
CA PHE A 83 16.36 -3.49 -3.90
C PHE A 83 15.64 -2.25 -4.41
N VAL A 84 15.30 -2.27 -5.69
CA VAL A 84 14.45 -1.29 -6.36
C VAL A 84 13.12 -1.96 -6.70
N ALA A 85 12.02 -1.25 -6.45
CA ALA A 85 10.69 -1.71 -6.83
C ALA A 85 9.98 -0.67 -7.70
N THR A 86 9.52 -1.07 -8.88
CA THR A 86 8.90 -0.20 -9.88
C THR A 86 7.54 -0.75 -10.29
N ALA A 87 6.53 0.10 -10.39
CA ALA A 87 5.23 -0.25 -10.96
C ALA A 87 4.90 0.67 -12.13
N THR A 88 4.30 0.11 -13.18
CA THR A 88 3.83 0.89 -14.35
C THR A 88 2.32 1.09 -14.36
N ASN A 89 1.59 0.35 -13.53
CA ASN A 89 0.15 0.43 -13.38
C ASN A 89 -0.25 0.18 -11.91
N CYS A 90 -1.28 0.91 -11.46
CA CYS A 90 -1.88 0.75 -10.15
C CYS A 90 -3.39 0.99 -10.24
N MET A 91 -4.17 0.01 -9.78
CA MET A 91 -5.63 0.06 -9.78
C MET A 91 -6.17 1.28 -9.04
N LEU A 92 -5.66 1.55 -7.83
CA LEU A 92 -6.10 2.66 -7.00
C LEU A 92 -5.78 4.01 -7.63
N CYS A 93 -4.56 4.20 -8.16
CA CYS A 93 -4.19 5.42 -8.88
C CYS A 93 -5.09 5.64 -10.12
N GLY A 94 -5.38 4.57 -10.85
CA GLY A 94 -6.29 4.63 -12.00
C GLY A 94 -7.70 5.06 -11.63
N LEU A 95 -8.24 4.57 -10.51
CA LEU A 95 -9.56 4.97 -10.00
C LEU A 95 -9.56 6.41 -9.47
N SER A 96 -8.58 6.80 -8.66
CA SER A 96 -8.42 8.17 -8.17
C SER A 96 -8.33 9.18 -9.32
N LYS A 97 -7.56 8.87 -10.38
CA LYS A 97 -7.48 9.72 -11.58
C LYS A 97 -8.83 9.86 -12.28
N LYS A 98 -9.59 8.77 -12.42
CA LYS A 98 -10.94 8.81 -13.01
C LYS A 98 -11.93 9.64 -12.19
N LEU A 99 -11.80 9.63 -10.87
CA LEU A 99 -12.62 10.40 -9.94
C LEU A 99 -12.18 11.86 -9.78
N GLY A 100 -11.00 12.23 -10.31
CA GLY A 100 -10.44 13.58 -10.18
C GLY A 100 -10.00 13.93 -8.76
N THR A 101 -9.49 12.95 -8.00
CA THR A 101 -9.01 13.14 -6.62
C THR A 101 -7.51 13.43 -6.55
N GLY A 102 -7.06 13.91 -5.39
CA GLY A 102 -5.66 13.87 -5.00
C GLY A 102 -5.03 12.47 -5.02
N SER A 103 -3.70 12.42 -4.84
CA SER A 103 -2.93 11.17 -4.88
C SER A 103 -3.28 10.24 -3.71
N PRO A 104 -3.63 8.97 -3.97
CA PRO A 104 -3.99 8.02 -2.91
C PRO A 104 -2.78 7.32 -2.28
N CYS A 105 -1.59 7.45 -2.88
CA CYS A 105 -0.47 6.57 -2.62
C CYS A 105 0.01 6.62 -1.18
N ASN A 106 0.25 7.80 -0.62
CA ASN A 106 0.88 7.91 0.70
C ASN A 106 -0.11 7.55 1.82
N ILE A 107 -1.37 7.95 1.70
CA ILE A 107 -2.39 7.62 2.70
C ILE A 107 -2.77 6.13 2.74
N HIS A 108 -2.70 5.41 1.61
CA HIS A 108 -3.22 4.02 1.53
C HIS A 108 -2.18 2.95 1.18
N CYS A 109 -1.05 3.30 0.57
CA CYS A 109 -0.11 2.31 0.03
C CYS A 109 1.34 2.55 0.47
N LEU A 110 2.00 3.61 0.00
CA LEU A 110 3.44 3.77 0.12
C LEU A 110 3.92 3.95 1.56
N ASP A 111 3.23 4.75 2.39
CA ASP A 111 3.61 4.88 3.81
C ASP A 111 3.33 3.58 4.58
N ALA A 112 2.29 2.82 4.20
CA ALA A 112 2.03 1.50 4.77
C ALA A 112 3.14 0.50 4.39
N MET A 113 3.56 0.49 3.12
CA MET A 113 4.67 -0.33 2.63
C MET A 113 5.99 0.05 3.31
N GLU A 114 6.26 1.35 3.49
CA GLU A 114 7.40 1.84 4.26
C GLU A 114 7.35 1.33 5.71
N GLY A 115 6.17 1.40 6.35
CA GLY A 115 5.94 0.85 7.69
C GLY A 115 6.27 -0.64 7.79
N LEU A 116 5.81 -1.44 6.82
CA LEU A 116 6.11 -2.88 6.75
C LEU A 116 7.61 -3.14 6.63
N ILE A 117 8.29 -2.45 5.71
CA ILE A 117 9.73 -2.58 5.45
C ILE A 117 10.54 -2.22 6.70
N ARG A 118 10.25 -1.06 7.31
CA ARG A 118 10.97 -0.58 8.51
C ARG A 118 10.66 -1.40 9.75
N GLY A 119 9.43 -1.90 9.86
CA GLY A 119 9.01 -2.81 10.94
C GLY A 119 9.90 -4.05 11.00
N TRP A 120 10.37 -4.53 9.85
CA TRP A 120 11.31 -5.63 9.75
C TRP A 120 12.74 -5.22 10.12
N MET A 121 13.24 -4.07 9.64
CA MET A 121 14.60 -3.61 9.93
C MET A 121 14.85 -3.33 11.42
N LYS A 122 13.85 -2.86 12.18
CA LYS A 122 14.00 -2.62 13.63
C LYS A 122 14.32 -3.90 14.41
N VAL A 123 13.97 -5.07 13.88
CA VAL A 123 14.21 -6.37 14.51
C VAL A 123 15.70 -6.77 14.44
N LEU A 124 16.40 -6.40 13.36
CA LEU A 124 17.83 -6.69 13.18
C LEU A 124 18.74 -5.86 14.10
N ASN A 125 18.28 -4.71 14.61
CA ASN A 125 19.05 -3.86 15.53
C ASN A 125 18.82 -4.22 17.01
N THR A 126 18.01 -5.24 17.29
CA THR A 126 17.69 -5.73 18.65
C THR A 126 18.03 -7.20 18.87
N MET A 127 18.54 -7.89 17.84
CA MET A 127 19.17 -9.22 17.92
C MET A 127 20.68 -9.06 17.83
#